data_AF-A0A127PKR1-F1
#
_entry.id   AF-A0A127PKR1-F1
#
_cell.length_a   1.000
_cell.length_b   1.000
_cell.length_c   1.000
_cell.angle_alpha   90.00
_cell.angle_beta   90.00
_cell.angle_gamma   90.00
#
_symmetry.space_group_name_H-M   'P 1'
#
loop_
_entity.id
_entity.type
_entity.pdbx_description
1 polymer ?
#
loop_
_entity_poly.entity_id
_entity_poly.type
_entity_poly.pdbx_seq_one_letter_code
_entity_poly.pdbx_strand_id
1 'polypeptide(L)'
;MVTPPANATRLLDCKAAADLRFQALYGEPSTTWKIAADWQIVQPFLASAIPQTLLATLQHACLACRLPLVEIAPQFVAAWNRSHSLIRKNAWFGVVDCDLITFAALHQGRLHAVRSIPLAEQAITDPAYLHDHIAREVLRLQIPMPTEMQFYGKKRENWCIPTADQLIYSWLDEGKTATRVAQTPGLALASTGLAGT
;
A
#
# COMPACT_ATOMS: atom_id res chain seq x y z
N MET A 1 5.02 4.25 -6.88
CA MET A 1 4.41 4.74 -8.12
C MET A 1 5.47 4.86 -9.21
N VAL A 2 5.12 4.41 -10.41
CA VAL A 2 5.90 4.51 -11.65
C VAL A 2 5.04 5.25 -12.67
N THR A 3 5.61 6.24 -13.36
CA THR A 3 4.94 6.93 -14.46
C THR A 3 5.35 6.27 -15.77
N PRO A 4 4.42 5.78 -16.61
CA PRO A 4 4.77 5.24 -17.91
C PRO A 4 5.36 6.34 -18.83
N PRO A 5 6.25 5.99 -19.77
CA PRO A 5 6.70 6.91 -20.81
C PRO A 5 5.52 7.44 -21.63
N ALA A 6 5.59 8.70 -22.09
CA ALA A 6 4.50 9.32 -22.84
C ALA A 6 4.11 8.58 -24.13
N ASN A 7 5.06 7.83 -24.71
CA ASN A 7 4.90 7.02 -25.92
C ASN A 7 4.86 5.51 -25.63
N ALA A 8 4.54 5.10 -24.39
CA ALA A 8 4.40 3.69 -24.06
C ALA A 8 3.27 3.07 -24.89
N THR A 9 3.56 1.96 -25.55
CA THR A 9 2.59 1.19 -26.37
C THR A 9 2.53 -0.27 -25.95
N ARG A 10 3.49 -0.73 -25.15
CA ARG A 10 3.64 -2.13 -24.76
C ARG A 10 3.92 -2.26 -23.28
N LEU A 11 3.58 -3.43 -22.73
CA LEU A 11 3.93 -3.79 -21.37
C LEU A 11 5.45 -3.70 -21.10
N LEU A 12 6.28 -3.95 -22.12
CA LEU A 12 7.73 -3.83 -21.99
C LEU A 12 8.18 -2.40 -21.65
N ASP A 13 7.47 -1.39 -22.16
CA ASP A 13 7.77 0.02 -21.87
C ASP A 13 7.50 0.33 -20.39
N CYS A 14 6.39 -0.19 -19.85
CA CYS A 14 6.08 -0.08 -18.42
C CYS A 14 7.11 -0.81 -17.54
N LYS A 15 7.55 -2.01 -17.96
CA LYS A 15 8.59 -2.76 -17.23
C LYS A 15 9.91 -2.00 -17.20
N ALA A 16 10.36 -1.49 -18.35
CA ALA A 16 11.58 -0.69 -18.44
C ALA A 16 11.49 0.58 -17.57
N ALA A 17 10.33 1.24 -17.55
CA ALA A 17 10.10 2.39 -16.66
C ALA A 17 10.12 2.01 -15.18
N ALA A 18 9.59 0.84 -14.81
CA ALA A 18 9.67 0.33 -13.44
C ALA A 18 11.11 0.00 -13.04
N ASP A 19 11.90 -0.59 -13.94
CA ASP A 19 13.32 -0.89 -13.71
C ASP A 19 14.14 0.40 -13.53
N LEU A 20 13.97 1.40 -14.41
CA LEU A 20 14.62 2.70 -14.27
C LEU A 20 14.22 3.41 -12.97
N ARG A 21 12.94 3.34 -12.60
CA ARG A 21 12.45 3.92 -11.34
C ARG A 21 13.05 3.22 -10.14
N PHE A 22 13.18 1.90 -10.18
CA PHE A 22 13.82 1.10 -9.14
C PHE A 22 15.28 1.52 -8.97
N GLN A 23 16.05 1.57 -10.06
CA GLN A 23 17.44 2.00 -10.04
C GLN A 23 17.60 3.44 -9.52
N ALA A 24 16.70 4.34 -9.90
CA ALA A 24 16.72 5.71 -9.39
C ALA A 24 16.41 5.81 -7.88
N LEU A 25 15.66 4.87 -7.31
CA LEU A 25 15.32 4.83 -5.88
C LEU A 25 16.39 4.17 -5.02
N TYR A 26 16.97 3.08 -5.51
CA TYR A 26 17.85 2.21 -4.71
C TYR A 26 19.32 2.27 -5.14
N GLY A 27 19.63 2.90 -6.28
CA GLY A 27 21.00 3.03 -6.78
C GLY A 27 21.56 1.75 -7.42
N GLU A 28 20.77 0.68 -7.56
CA GLU A 28 21.18 -0.61 -8.11
C GLU A 28 20.17 -1.15 -9.14
N PRO A 29 20.59 -2.04 -10.07
CA PRO A 29 19.67 -2.64 -11.03
C PRO A 29 18.71 -3.62 -10.37
N SER A 30 17.52 -3.78 -10.95
CA SER A 30 16.46 -4.68 -10.49
C SER A 30 16.70 -6.17 -10.81
N THR A 31 17.87 -6.55 -11.35
CA THR A 31 18.13 -7.90 -11.91
C THR A 31 17.99 -9.02 -10.88
N THR A 32 18.35 -8.75 -9.61
CA THR A 32 18.22 -9.68 -8.47
C THR A 32 16.88 -9.54 -7.75
N TRP A 33 15.99 -8.71 -8.26
CA TRP A 33 14.67 -8.41 -7.69
C TRP A 33 13.57 -8.96 -8.60
N LYS A 34 12.43 -9.28 -8.00
CA LYS A 34 11.20 -9.58 -8.72
C LYS A 34 10.29 -8.37 -8.58
N ILE A 35 9.99 -7.73 -9.71
CA ILE A 35 9.03 -6.61 -9.77
C ILE A 35 7.67 -7.13 -10.22
N ALA A 36 6.63 -6.68 -9.52
CA ALA A 36 5.22 -6.85 -9.87
C ALA A 36 4.50 -5.50 -9.80
N ALA A 37 3.46 -5.32 -10.61
CA ALA A 37 2.67 -4.10 -10.66
C ALA A 37 1.28 -4.38 -11.24
N ASP A 38 0.37 -3.41 -11.08
CA ASP A 38 -0.94 -3.33 -11.75
C ASP A 38 -0.85 -2.80 -13.20
N TRP A 39 0.37 -2.75 -13.75
CA TRP A 39 0.77 -2.37 -15.12
C TRP A 39 -0.22 -1.51 -15.89
N GLN A 40 0.06 -0.21 -15.97
CA GLN A 40 -0.75 0.74 -16.74
C GLN A 40 0.12 1.42 -17.80
N ILE A 41 -0.35 1.43 -19.05
CA ILE A 41 0.37 2.05 -20.18
C ILE A 41 0.10 3.56 -20.25
N VAL A 42 -1.07 4.00 -19.78
CA VAL A 42 -1.54 5.39 -19.95
C VAL A 42 -1.36 6.23 -18.68
N GLN A 43 -1.44 5.61 -17.50
CA GLN A 43 -1.49 6.32 -16.22
C GLN A 43 -0.41 5.79 -15.27
N PRO A 44 -0.01 6.58 -14.25
CA PRO A 44 0.89 6.08 -13.21
C PRO A 44 0.33 4.83 -12.53
N PHE A 45 1.21 3.89 -12.20
CA PHE A 45 0.86 2.60 -11.63
C PHE A 45 1.71 2.27 -10.40
N LEU A 46 1.22 1.34 -9.57
CA LEU A 46 1.89 0.92 -8.35
C LEU A 46 2.75 -0.32 -8.63
N ALA A 47 4.07 -0.14 -8.60
CA ALA A 47 5.03 -1.23 -8.66
C ALA A 47 5.58 -1.56 -7.27
N SER A 48 5.79 -2.84 -7.02
CA SER A 48 6.43 -3.39 -5.82
C SER A 48 7.51 -4.37 -6.21
N ALA A 49 8.54 -4.49 -5.38
CA ALA A 49 9.68 -5.35 -5.64
C ALA A 49 10.01 -6.20 -4.40
N ILE A 50 10.44 -7.44 -4.62
CA ILE A 50 10.95 -8.34 -3.56
C ILE A 50 12.28 -8.94 -4.03
N PRO A 51 13.29 -9.11 -3.15
CA PRO A 51 14.52 -9.81 -3.53
C PRO A 51 14.20 -11.24 -3.97
N GLN A 52 14.78 -11.70 -5.08
CA GLN A 52 14.52 -13.06 -5.57
C GLN A 52 14.98 -14.12 -4.56
N THR A 53 16.04 -13.85 -3.81
CA THR A 53 16.54 -14.72 -2.72
C THR A 53 15.52 -14.88 -1.60
N LEU A 54 14.84 -13.79 -1.21
CA LEU A 54 13.78 -13.82 -0.21
C LEU A 54 12.56 -14.60 -0.73
N LEU A 55 12.14 -14.33 -1.97
CA LEU A 55 11.04 -15.06 -2.61
C LEU A 55 11.32 -16.57 -2.66
N ALA A 56 12.53 -16.96 -3.08
CA ALA A 56 12.95 -18.36 -3.12
C ALA A 56 12.96 -18.99 -1.72
N THR A 57 13.39 -18.25 -0.69
CA THR A 57 13.39 -18.73 0.71
C THR A 57 11.98 -18.99 1.20
N LEU A 58 11.04 -18.07 0.93
CA LEU A 58 9.63 -18.25 1.29
C LEU A 58 9.01 -19.46 0.57
N GLN A 59 9.29 -19.62 -0.72
CA GLN A 59 8.84 -20.78 -1.50
C GLN A 59 9.35 -22.10 -0.93
N HIS A 60 10.64 -22.17 -0.56
CA HIS A 60 11.23 -23.37 0.06
C HIS A 60 10.60 -23.68 1.42
N ALA A 61 10.41 -22.66 2.26
CA ALA A 61 9.80 -22.83 3.57
C ALA A 61 8.35 -23.35 3.46
N CYS A 62 7.55 -22.78 2.54
CA CYS A 62 6.20 -23.26 2.27
C CYS A 62 6.19 -24.73 1.78
N LEU A 63 7.10 -25.09 0.87
CA LEU A 63 7.22 -26.46 0.36
C LEU A 63 7.58 -27.45 1.47
N ALA A 64 8.56 -27.12 2.33
CA ALA A 64 8.97 -27.95 3.46
C ALA A 64 7.80 -28.21 4.44
N CYS A 65 6.95 -27.21 4.65
CA CYS A 65 5.75 -27.30 5.48
C CYS A 65 4.53 -27.85 4.74
N ARG A 66 4.64 -28.21 3.45
CA ARG A 66 3.52 -28.63 2.57
C ARG A 66 2.36 -27.62 2.53
N LEU A 67 2.69 -26.33 2.63
CA LEU A 67 1.75 -25.24 2.50
C LEU A 67 1.80 -24.67 1.08
N PRO A 68 0.64 -24.46 0.42
CA PRO A 68 0.63 -23.77 -0.86
C PRO A 68 0.92 -22.27 -0.66
N LEU A 69 1.96 -21.76 -1.34
CA LEU A 69 2.19 -20.31 -1.42
C LEU A 69 1.33 -19.72 -2.53
N VAL A 70 0.20 -19.11 -2.14
CA VAL A 70 -0.80 -18.58 -3.10
C VAL A 70 -0.44 -17.18 -3.58
N GLU A 71 -0.01 -16.30 -2.68
CA GLU A 71 0.26 -14.90 -3.00
C GLU A 71 1.30 -14.34 -2.03
N ILE A 72 2.12 -13.40 -2.52
CA ILE A 72 2.91 -12.48 -1.70
C ILE A 72 2.58 -11.07 -2.17
N ALA A 73 2.07 -10.26 -1.27
CA ALA A 73 1.77 -8.85 -1.52
C ALA A 73 2.33 -7.98 -0.40
N PRO A 74 2.76 -6.74 -0.70
CA PRO A 74 3.01 -5.75 0.35
C PRO A 74 1.74 -5.53 1.19
N GLN A 75 1.90 -5.33 2.49
CA GLN A 75 0.77 -5.15 3.42
C GLN A 75 -0.17 -4.02 2.99
N PHE A 76 0.38 -2.93 2.44
CA PHE A 76 -0.41 -1.84 1.87
C PHE A 76 -1.33 -2.31 0.73
N VAL A 77 -0.80 -3.08 -0.22
CA VAL A 77 -1.54 -3.59 -1.38
C VAL A 77 -2.62 -4.58 -0.93
N ALA A 78 -2.28 -5.47 0.01
CA ALA A 78 -3.22 -6.43 0.56
C ALA A 78 -4.40 -5.74 1.26
N ALA A 79 -4.14 -4.68 2.04
CA ALA A 79 -5.18 -3.88 2.68
C ALA A 79 -6.01 -3.11 1.64
N TRP A 80 -5.35 -2.42 0.69
CA TRP A 80 -6.00 -1.69 -0.39
C TRP A 80 -6.99 -2.56 -1.18
N ASN A 81 -6.57 -3.76 -1.58
CA ASN A 81 -7.43 -4.65 -2.37
C ASN A 81 -8.73 -5.00 -1.63
N ARG A 82 -8.70 -5.10 -0.30
CA ARG A 82 -9.89 -5.40 0.52
C ARG A 82 -10.77 -4.19 0.77
N SER A 83 -10.17 -3.01 0.91
CA SER A 83 -10.85 -1.85 1.48
C SER A 83 -11.11 -0.72 0.49
N HIS A 84 -10.54 -0.76 -0.72
CA HIS A 84 -10.60 0.39 -1.63
C HIS A 84 -12.02 0.84 -1.97
N SER A 85 -12.98 -0.10 -2.04
CA SER A 85 -14.40 0.18 -2.28
C SER A 85 -15.12 0.81 -1.08
N LEU A 86 -14.53 0.74 0.12
CA LEU A 86 -15.05 1.32 1.36
C LEU A 86 -14.46 2.71 1.64
N ILE A 87 -13.48 3.16 0.84
CA ILE A 87 -12.85 4.46 1.00
C ILE A 87 -13.85 5.56 0.62
N ARG A 88 -14.04 6.54 1.49
CA ARG A 88 -14.94 7.66 1.28
C ARG A 88 -14.39 8.63 0.23
N LYS A 89 -15.29 9.40 -0.39
CA LYS A 89 -14.90 10.48 -1.31
C LYS A 89 -14.03 11.49 -0.58
N ASN A 90 -12.97 11.96 -1.23
CA ASN A 90 -11.97 12.88 -0.70
C ASN A 90 -11.22 12.39 0.55
N ALA A 91 -11.33 11.10 0.88
CA ALA A 91 -10.49 10.49 1.90
C ALA A 91 -9.19 9.97 1.29
N TRP A 92 -8.12 10.02 2.08
CA TRP A 92 -6.90 9.26 1.83
C TRP A 92 -6.92 7.96 2.62
N PHE A 93 -6.09 7.00 2.21
CA PHE A 93 -6.07 5.67 2.79
C PHE A 93 -4.71 5.34 3.38
N GLY A 94 -4.68 4.75 4.56
CA GLY A 94 -3.46 4.38 5.24
C GLY A 94 -3.52 3.01 5.87
N VAL A 95 -2.36 2.43 6.07
CA VAL A 95 -2.18 1.14 6.70
C VAL A 95 -1.18 1.32 7.82
N VAL A 96 -1.60 0.95 9.02
CA VAL A 96 -0.74 0.89 10.19
C VAL A 96 -0.29 -0.54 10.35
N ASP A 97 1.01 -0.77 10.23
CA ASP A 97 1.62 -2.08 10.41
C ASP A 97 2.93 -1.94 11.18
N CYS A 98 3.05 -2.69 12.28
CA CYS A 98 4.18 -2.59 13.21
C CYS A 98 4.48 -1.12 13.56
N ASP A 99 5.69 -0.63 13.30
CA ASP A 99 6.15 0.75 13.55
C ASP A 99 6.17 1.61 12.27
N LEU A 100 5.32 1.29 11.29
CA LEU A 100 5.20 2.04 10.05
C LEU A 100 3.75 2.44 9.78
N ILE A 101 3.56 3.65 9.28
CA ILE A 101 2.35 4.04 8.57
C ILE A 101 2.69 4.09 7.09
N THR A 102 1.98 3.31 6.28
CA THR A 102 2.00 3.47 4.82
C THR A 102 0.70 4.10 4.36
N PHE A 103 0.73 5.31 3.81
CA PHE A 103 -0.44 6.01 3.32
C PHE A 103 -0.37 6.28 1.82
N ALA A 104 -1.55 6.35 1.23
CA ALA A 104 -1.80 6.68 -0.15
C ALA A 104 -2.47 8.04 -0.28
N ALA A 105 -1.85 8.90 -1.09
CA ALA A 105 -2.50 10.11 -1.55
C ALA A 105 -3.48 9.76 -2.67
N LEU A 106 -4.75 10.05 -2.43
CA LEU A 106 -5.84 9.82 -3.37
C LEU A 106 -6.34 11.14 -3.95
N HIS A 107 -6.52 11.17 -5.26
CA HIS A 107 -7.18 12.27 -5.94
C HIS A 107 -8.10 11.72 -7.02
N GLN A 108 -9.35 12.19 -7.06
CA GLN A 108 -10.38 11.70 -7.97
C GLN A 108 -10.54 10.15 -7.94
N GLY A 109 -10.40 9.55 -6.75
CA GLY A 109 -10.51 8.10 -6.55
C GLY A 109 -9.31 7.28 -7.05
N ARG A 110 -8.21 7.92 -7.46
CA ARG A 110 -7.01 7.25 -7.99
C ARG A 110 -5.83 7.39 -7.04
N LEU A 111 -4.95 6.40 -7.05
CA LEU A 111 -3.67 6.43 -6.35
C LEU A 111 -2.69 7.37 -7.07
N HIS A 112 -2.31 8.46 -6.41
CA HIS A 112 -1.31 9.41 -6.92
C HIS A 112 0.08 9.18 -6.29
N ALA A 113 0.11 8.80 -5.02
CA ALA A 113 1.34 8.46 -4.33
C ALA A 113 1.08 7.43 -3.24
N VAL A 114 2.12 6.67 -2.91
CA VAL A 114 2.21 5.85 -1.70
C VAL A 114 3.47 6.26 -0.96
N ARG A 115 3.38 6.44 0.35
CA ARG A 115 4.47 6.85 1.24
C ARG A 115 4.44 6.02 2.50
N SER A 116 5.63 5.65 2.97
CA SER A 116 5.80 5.04 4.27
C SER A 116 6.55 6.00 5.16
N ILE A 117 6.04 6.21 6.37
CA ILE A 117 6.65 7.02 7.41
C ILE A 117 6.80 6.18 8.67
N PRO A 118 7.90 6.34 9.43
CA PRO A 118 8.04 5.68 10.71
C PRO A 118 6.98 6.18 11.68
N LEU A 119 6.34 5.25 12.36
CA LEU A 119 5.49 5.53 13.52
C LEU A 119 6.40 5.63 14.76
N ALA A 120 7.29 6.62 14.72
CA ALA A 120 8.22 6.92 15.81
C ALA A 120 7.46 7.40 17.06
N GLU A 121 8.14 7.48 18.20
CA GLU A 121 7.56 7.98 19.45
C GLU A 121 6.91 9.37 19.27
N GLN A 122 7.50 10.22 18.41
CA GLN A 122 6.91 11.52 18.07
C GLN A 122 5.52 11.41 17.42
N ALA A 123 5.26 10.37 16.62
CA ALA A 123 3.95 10.16 16.00
C ALA A 123 2.85 9.83 17.03
N ILE A 124 3.26 9.38 18.22
CA ILE A 124 2.36 9.07 19.33
C ILE A 124 2.14 10.33 20.17
N THR A 125 3.19 11.13 20.41
CA THR A 125 3.15 12.29 21.32
C THR A 125 2.75 13.60 20.66
N ASP A 126 2.96 13.75 19.35
CA ASP A 126 2.70 14.98 18.59
C ASP A 126 1.49 14.79 17.64
N PRO A 127 0.33 15.40 17.93
CA PRO A 127 -0.83 15.36 17.06
C PRO A 127 -0.60 15.95 15.66
N ALA A 128 0.38 16.85 15.49
CA ALA A 128 0.70 17.47 14.21
C ALA A 128 1.56 16.56 13.31
N TYR A 129 2.23 15.54 13.86
CA TYR A 129 3.20 14.72 13.13
C TYR A 129 2.63 14.15 11.82
N LEU A 130 1.47 13.49 11.88
CA LEU A 130 0.87 12.90 10.69
C LEU A 130 0.29 13.99 9.77
N HIS A 131 -0.32 15.03 10.34
CA HIS A 131 -0.86 16.14 9.57
C HIS A 131 0.22 16.80 8.71
N ASP A 132 1.41 17.05 9.25
CA ASP A 132 2.52 17.67 8.53
C ASP A 132 3.06 16.79 7.41
N HIS A 133 3.09 15.47 7.59
CA HIS A 133 3.43 14.52 6.53
C HIS A 133 2.40 14.54 5.41
N ILE A 134 1.11 14.65 5.74
CA ILE A 134 0.03 14.76 4.76
C ILE A 134 0.11 16.11 4.03
N ALA A 135 0.24 17.22 4.75
CA ALA A 135 0.38 18.57 4.19
C ALA A 135 1.58 18.67 3.24
N ARG A 136 2.71 18.05 3.59
CA ARG A 136 3.88 17.97 2.71
C ARG A 136 3.58 17.23 1.41
N GLU A 137 2.85 16.13 1.46
CA GLU A 137 2.50 15.38 0.24
C GLU A 137 1.43 16.08 -0.60
N VAL A 138 0.47 16.77 0.01
CA VAL A 138 -0.49 17.66 -0.65
C VAL A 138 0.25 18.71 -1.48
N LEU A 139 1.22 19.41 -0.87
CA LEU A 139 2.05 20.41 -1.56
C LEU A 139 2.89 19.78 -2.68
N ARG A 140 3.52 18.62 -2.42
CA ARG A 140 4.36 17.91 -3.41
C ARG A 140 3.57 17.51 -4.64
N LEU A 141 2.35 17.03 -4.44
CA LEU A 141 1.49 16.49 -5.51
C LEU A 141 0.59 17.55 -6.12
N GLN A 142 0.53 18.76 -5.53
CA GLN A 142 -0.35 19.85 -5.94
C GLN A 142 -1.83 19.42 -6.00
N ILE A 143 -2.26 18.63 -5.02
CA ILE A 143 -3.64 18.15 -4.86
C ILE A 143 -4.26 18.78 -3.61
N PRO A 144 -5.60 18.86 -3.47
CA PRO A 144 -6.22 19.40 -2.27
C PRO A 144 -5.99 18.53 -1.04
N MET A 145 -6.04 19.16 0.14
CA MET A 145 -6.02 18.46 1.43
C MET A 145 -7.20 17.49 1.51
N PRO A 146 -6.99 16.23 1.92
CA PRO A 146 -8.10 15.32 2.17
C PRO A 146 -8.95 15.83 3.33
N THR A 147 -10.25 15.53 3.31
CA THR A 147 -11.15 15.80 4.44
C THR A 147 -11.03 14.73 5.53
N GLU A 148 -10.57 13.54 5.13
CA GLU A 148 -10.46 12.39 6.01
C GLU A 148 -9.25 11.53 5.64
N MET A 149 -8.65 10.91 6.66
CA MET A 149 -7.66 9.86 6.53
C MET A 149 -8.24 8.59 7.15
N GLN A 150 -8.44 7.56 6.32
CA GLN A 150 -9.01 6.28 6.72
C GLN A 150 -7.91 5.22 6.85
N PHE A 151 -7.81 4.62 8.03
CA PHE A 151 -6.78 3.65 8.35
C PHE A 151 -7.30 2.21 8.34
N TYR A 152 -6.43 1.30 7.93
CA TYR A 152 -6.56 -0.15 8.08
C TYR A 152 -5.45 -0.68 9.00
N GLY A 153 -5.78 -1.71 9.78
CA GLY A 153 -4.87 -2.34 10.73
C GLY A 153 -5.11 -1.89 12.18
N LYS A 154 -4.23 -2.34 13.08
CA LYS A 154 -4.40 -2.17 14.52
C LYS A 154 -4.31 -0.69 14.92
N LYS A 155 -5.41 -0.15 15.43
CA LYS A 155 -5.42 1.17 16.09
C LYS A 155 -4.48 1.14 17.30
N ARG A 156 -3.55 2.11 17.37
CA ARG A 156 -2.76 2.33 18.60
C ARG A 156 -3.58 3.16 19.58
N GLU A 157 -3.68 2.70 20.81
CA GLU A 157 -4.49 3.31 21.87
C GLU A 157 -4.01 4.73 22.22
N ASN A 158 -2.72 5.00 22.07
CA ASN A 158 -2.09 6.27 22.43
C ASN A 158 -1.93 7.23 21.25
N TRP A 159 -2.55 6.96 20.09
CA TRP A 159 -2.38 7.86 18.95
C TRP A 159 -3.05 9.20 19.24
N CYS A 160 -2.24 10.26 19.34
CA CYS A 160 -2.71 11.63 19.39
C CYS A 160 -3.48 11.97 18.09
N ILE A 161 -4.81 11.95 18.18
CA ILE A 161 -5.70 12.47 17.15
C ILE A 161 -5.76 13.99 17.36
N PRO A 162 -5.34 14.83 16.39
CA PRO A 162 -5.42 16.27 16.55
C PRO A 162 -6.88 16.71 16.70
N THR A 163 -7.12 17.59 17.67
CA THR A 163 -8.43 18.14 18.00
C THR A 163 -8.86 19.28 17.07
N ALA A 164 -8.05 19.62 16.05
CA ALA A 164 -8.24 20.80 15.21
C ALA A 164 -8.80 20.46 13.81
N ASP A 165 -10.13 20.65 13.68
CA ASP A 165 -10.98 21.11 12.56
C ASP A 165 -10.69 20.89 11.06
N GLN A 166 -9.68 20.17 10.57
CA GLN A 166 -9.55 19.97 9.10
C GLN A 166 -9.39 18.54 8.61
N LEU A 167 -8.79 17.63 9.38
CA LEU A 167 -8.56 16.27 8.92
C LEU A 167 -9.11 15.25 9.92
N ILE A 168 -10.17 14.54 9.51
CA ILE A 168 -10.78 13.49 10.32
C ILE A 168 -9.95 12.21 10.19
N TYR A 169 -9.76 11.49 11.30
CA TYR A 169 -9.10 10.18 11.30
C TYR A 169 -10.12 9.09 11.66
N SER A 170 -10.28 8.09 10.80
CA SER A 170 -11.16 6.95 11.08
C SER A 170 -10.47 5.62 10.75
N TRP A 171 -11.02 4.54 11.28
CA TRP A 171 -10.53 3.18 11.05
C TRP A 171 -11.58 2.37 10.32
N LEU A 172 -11.11 1.58 9.35
CA LEU A 172 -11.89 0.54 8.70
C LEU A 172 -11.76 -0.72 9.55
N ASP A 173 -12.87 -1.18 10.11
CA ASP A 173 -12.91 -2.41 10.89
C ASP A 173 -12.40 -3.60 10.07
N GLU A 174 -11.46 -4.37 10.62
CA GLU A 174 -11.03 -5.66 10.07
C GLU A 174 -12.22 -6.65 9.94
N GLY A 175 -13.32 -6.39 10.66
CA GLY A 175 -14.50 -7.26 10.79
C GLY A 175 -15.62 -7.08 9.77
N LYS A 176 -15.58 -6.10 8.85
CA LYS A 176 -16.58 -6.00 7.77
C LYS A 176 -16.05 -6.62 6.48
N THR A 177 -15.75 -7.91 6.53
CA THR A 177 -15.57 -8.71 5.30
C THR A 177 -16.81 -9.55 5.07
N ALA A 178 -17.28 -9.53 3.83
CA ALA A 178 -18.33 -10.36 3.29
C ALA A 178 -18.22 -11.84 3.71
N THR A 179 -19.39 -12.48 3.79
CA THR A 179 -19.70 -13.86 4.14
C THR A 179 -18.58 -14.88 3.86
N ARG A 180 -18.04 -15.44 4.95
CA ARG A 180 -17.00 -16.48 4.96
C ARG A 180 -17.62 -17.87 4.72
N VAL A 181 -17.23 -18.58 3.66
CA VAL A 181 -17.44 -20.04 3.55
C VAL A 181 -16.20 -20.75 4.10
N ALA A 182 -16.45 -21.82 4.87
CA ALA A 182 -15.54 -22.49 5.80
C ALA A 182 -14.19 -22.98 5.23
N GLN A 183 -13.12 -22.93 6.04
CA GLN A 183 -11.81 -23.51 5.77
C GLN A 183 -11.30 -24.40 6.92
N THR A 184 -10.80 -25.57 6.53
CA THR A 184 -9.91 -26.52 7.23
C THR A 184 -8.51 -25.87 7.49
N PRO A 185 -7.71 -26.27 8.50
CA PRO A 185 -6.60 -25.46 8.98
C PRO A 185 -5.38 -25.53 8.05
N GLY A 186 -5.10 -24.43 7.36
CA GLY A 186 -3.81 -24.11 6.75
C GLY A 186 -3.34 -22.75 7.28
N LEU A 187 -2.02 -22.58 7.47
CA LEU A 187 -1.45 -21.32 7.93
C LEU A 187 -1.65 -20.25 6.84
N ALA A 188 -2.56 -19.31 7.06
CA ALA A 188 -2.88 -18.22 6.15
C ALA A 188 -2.30 -16.91 6.68
N LEU A 189 -1.30 -16.34 5.99
CA LEU A 189 -0.98 -14.92 6.13
C LEU A 189 -1.99 -14.12 5.30
N ALA A 190 -3.07 -13.74 6.00
CA ALA A 190 -4.21 -12.89 5.66
C ALA A 190 -4.76 -12.92 4.20
N SER A 191 -5.99 -13.47 4.11
CA SER A 191 -6.89 -13.73 2.96
C SER A 191 -8.02 -12.71 2.71
N THR A 192 -8.43 -12.41 1.47
CA THR A 192 -9.84 -12.51 0.92
C THR A 192 -10.01 -11.82 -0.45
N GLY A 193 -10.56 -12.57 -1.44
CA GLY A 193 -10.66 -12.31 -2.90
C GLY A 193 -11.64 -11.22 -3.39
N LEU A 194 -11.84 -11.04 -4.72
CA LEU A 194 -12.53 -11.96 -5.64
C LEU A 194 -12.04 -11.85 -7.11
N ALA A 195 -12.08 -13.00 -7.80
CA ALA A 195 -12.00 -13.15 -9.25
C ALA A 195 -13.40 -13.39 -9.86
N GLY A 196 -13.56 -13.08 -11.15
CA GLY A 196 -14.70 -13.41 -12.02
C GLY A 196 -15.27 -12.15 -12.67
N THR A 197 -15.36 -12.01 -13.99
CA THR A 197 -15.31 -12.97 -15.11
C THR A 197 -14.66 -12.32 -16.32
#